data_AF-A0A957I6J7-F1
#
_entry.id   AF-A0A957I6J7-F1
#
_cell.length_a   1.000
_cell.length_b   1.000
_cell.length_c   1.000
_cell.angle_alpha   90.00
_cell.angle_beta   90.00
_cell.angle_gamma   90.00
#
_symmetry.space_group_name_H-M   'P 1'
#
loop_
_entity.id
_entity.type
_entity.pdbx_description
1 polymer ?
#
loop_
_entity_poly.entity_id
_entity_poly.type
_entity_poly.pdbx_seq_one_letter_code
_entity_poly.pdbx_strand_id
1 'polypeptide(L)'
;LFSMSGPLLDTLQKGRVLVVDELDARLHPLMTREIISLFNHKATNPNGAQLIFNTQDTNLLDNRLFRRDQIWFVEKDQKGASHLYSLAEFKVRNDKDYERGYIQGRYGAVPYLSHIQTIVRGEDAEKA
;
A
#
# COMPACT_ATOMS: atom_id res chain seq x y z
N LEU A 1 5.54 10.51 -15.05
CA LEU A 1 6.13 11.55 -14.17
C LEU A 1 5.68 12.96 -14.50
N PHE A 2 5.80 13.45 -15.74
CA PHE A 2 5.50 14.85 -16.06
C PHE A 2 4.05 15.29 -15.73
N SER A 3 3.08 14.38 -15.80
CA SER A 3 1.70 14.67 -15.39
C SER A 3 1.50 14.77 -13.88
N MET A 4 2.31 14.09 -13.07
CA MET A 4 2.20 14.06 -11.60
C MET A 4 3.03 15.14 -10.91
N SER A 5 4.05 15.70 -11.57
CA SER A 5 4.93 16.70 -10.96
C SER A 5 4.18 17.96 -10.53
N GLY A 6 3.23 18.45 -11.33
CA GLY A 6 2.41 19.62 -11.00
C GLY A 6 1.61 19.42 -9.70
N PRO A 7 0.72 18.41 -9.63
CA PRO A 7 -0.02 18.08 -8.41
C PRO A 7 0.87 17.83 -7.19
N LEU A 8 1.98 17.10 -7.35
CA LEU A 8 2.91 16.82 -6.25
C LEU A 8 3.51 18.10 -5.67
N LEU A 9 4.05 18.97 -6.53
CA LEU A 9 4.68 20.22 -6.12
C LEU A 9 3.68 21.18 -5.49
N ASP A 10 2.51 21.37 -6.13
CA ASP A 10 1.45 22.23 -5.62
C ASP A 10 0.99 21.77 -4.23
N THR A 11 0.86 20.45 -4.04
CA THR A 11 0.45 19.87 -2.76
C THR A 11 1.47 20.12 -1.66
N LEU A 12 2.75 19.84 -1.91
CA LEU A 12 3.84 20.09 -0.95
C LEU A 12 4.00 21.58 -0.62
N GLN A 13 3.89 22.46 -1.62
CA GLN A 13 4.03 23.90 -1.45
C GLN A 13 2.86 24.53 -0.68
N LYS A 14 1.65 23.98 -0.81
CA LYS A 14 0.44 24.56 -0.20
C LYS A 14 -0.09 23.77 1.00
N GLY A 15 0.56 22.69 1.39
CA GLY A 15 0.12 21.85 2.51
C GLY A 15 -1.23 21.15 2.25
N ARG A 16 -1.48 20.75 1.00
CA ARG A 16 -2.77 20.15 0.59
C ARG A 16 -2.77 18.64 0.84
N VAL A 17 -3.92 18.02 0.60
CA VAL A 17 -4.06 16.56 0.51
C VAL A 17 -4.08 16.16 -0.96
N LEU A 18 -3.21 15.24 -1.34
CA LEU A 18 -3.18 14.61 -2.65
C LEU A 18 -3.62 13.15 -2.53
N VAL A 19 -4.63 12.76 -3.28
CA VAL A 19 -5.09 11.37 -3.38
C VAL A 19 -4.71 10.83 -4.76
N VAL A 20 -4.01 9.70 -4.80
CA VAL A 20 -3.54 9.08 -6.05
C VAL A 20 -3.95 7.62 -6.06
N ASP A 21 -4.64 7.21 -7.12
CA ASP A 21 -4.90 5.81 -7.41
C ASP A 21 -3.69 5.21 -8.14
N GLU A 22 -3.27 4.02 -7.70
CA GLU A 22 -2.12 3.24 -8.19
C GLU A 22 -0.86 4.10 -8.40
N LEU A 23 -0.31 4.64 -7.31
CA LEU A 23 0.85 5.54 -7.38
C LEU A 23 2.05 4.92 -8.12
N ASP A 24 2.20 3.60 -8.06
CA ASP A 24 3.24 2.80 -8.70
C ASP A 24 2.98 2.44 -10.17
N ALA A 25 1.77 2.63 -10.70
CA ALA A 25 1.35 2.11 -12.02
C ALA A 25 2.28 2.45 -13.19
N ARG A 26 3.03 3.56 -13.10
CA ARG A 26 3.98 4.01 -14.14
C ARG A 26 5.30 4.51 -13.58
N LEU A 27 5.60 4.20 -12.32
CA LEU A 27 6.80 4.66 -11.64
C LEU A 27 7.66 3.47 -11.28
N HIS A 28 8.97 3.63 -11.45
CA HIS A 28 9.92 2.69 -10.86
C HIS A 28 9.77 2.74 -9.33
N PRO A 29 9.82 1.61 -8.61
CA PRO A 29 9.65 1.54 -7.15
C PRO A 29 10.46 2.58 -6.37
N LEU A 30 11.72 2.78 -6.76
CA LEU A 30 12.59 3.81 -6.18
C LEU A 30 12.03 5.23 -6.30
N MET A 31 11.39 5.58 -7.43
CA MET A 31 10.80 6.90 -7.61
C MET A 31 9.57 7.08 -6.72
N THR A 32 8.72 6.07 -6.61
CA THR A 32 7.57 6.07 -5.70
C THR A 32 8.03 6.26 -4.26
N ARG A 33 9.09 5.54 -3.86
CA ARG A 33 9.71 5.65 -2.54
C ARG A 33 10.28 7.04 -2.25
N GLU A 34 10.94 7.67 -3.23
CA GLU A 34 11.41 9.04 -3.08
C GLU A 34 10.25 10.03 -2.93
N ILE A 35 9.18 9.89 -3.74
CA ILE A 35 7.98 10.72 -3.60
C ILE A 35 7.42 10.62 -2.17
N ILE A 36 7.21 9.41 -1.66
CA ILE A 36 6.74 9.19 -0.29
C ILE A 36 7.67 9.86 0.74
N SER A 37 8.99 9.73 0.55
CA SER A 37 10.00 10.32 1.43
C SER A 37 9.89 11.85 1.47
N LEU A 38 9.56 12.50 0.35
CA LEU A 38 9.32 13.96 0.31
C LEU A 38 8.17 14.38 1.23
N PHE A 39 7.08 13.61 1.28
CA PHE A 39 5.94 13.90 2.16
C PHE A 39 6.24 13.60 3.63
N ASN A 40 7.10 12.62 3.91
CA ASN A 40 7.44 12.23 5.28
C ASN A 40 8.57 13.06 5.92
N HIS A 41 9.24 13.92 5.16
CA HIS A 41 10.40 14.67 5.66
C HIS A 41 10.08 16.17 5.86
N LYS A 42 10.39 16.70 7.05
CA LYS A 42 10.03 18.08 7.43
C LYS A 42 10.68 19.16 6.56
N ALA A 43 11.89 18.92 6.07
CA ALA A 43 12.58 19.90 5.22
C ALA A 43 11.92 20.03 3.83
N THR A 44 11.35 18.94 3.31
CA THR A 44 10.69 18.91 2.00
C THR A 44 9.18 19.11 2.09
N ASN A 45 8.58 18.83 3.24
CA ASN A 45 7.17 19.05 3.54
C ASN A 45 6.96 19.96 4.77
N PRO A 46 7.40 21.23 4.72
CA PRO A 46 7.26 22.16 5.84
C PRO A 46 5.81 22.57 6.11
N ASN A 47 4.93 22.43 5.11
CA ASN A 47 3.53 22.85 5.18
C ASN A 47 2.57 21.72 5.59
N GLY A 48 3.07 20.52 5.91
CA GLY A 48 2.25 19.41 6.39
C GLY A 48 1.29 18.83 5.34
N ALA A 49 1.70 18.83 4.08
CA ALA A 49 0.98 18.16 2.99
C ALA A 49 0.78 16.67 3.28
N GLN A 50 -0.31 16.10 2.77
CA GLN A 50 -0.64 14.69 2.94
C GLN A 50 -0.75 13.99 1.59
N LEU A 51 -0.23 12.77 1.52
CA LEU A 51 -0.33 11.89 0.37
C LEU A 51 -1.12 10.64 0.80
N ILE A 52 -2.25 10.39 0.13
CA ILE A 52 -3.06 9.19 0.30
C ILE A 52 -3.03 8.42 -1.02
N PHE A 53 -2.66 7.16 -0.97
CA PHE A 53 -2.57 6.35 -2.17
C PHE A 53 -2.76 4.87 -1.86
N ASN A 54 -3.13 4.10 -2.88
CA ASN A 54 -3.03 2.65 -2.91
C ASN A 54 -1.90 2.23 -3.85
N THR A 55 -1.44 1.00 -3.68
CA THR A 55 -0.33 0.44 -4.45
C THR A 55 -0.40 -1.08 -4.50
N GLN A 56 0.17 -1.67 -5.54
CA GLN A 56 0.41 -3.11 -5.62
C GLN A 56 1.87 -3.48 -5.26
N ASP A 57 2.74 -2.48 -5.10
CA ASP A 57 4.16 -2.69 -4.81
C ASP A 57 4.41 -3.01 -3.32
N THR A 58 4.68 -4.28 -3.03
CA THR A 58 4.93 -4.76 -1.66
C THR A 58 6.23 -4.21 -1.08
N ASN A 59 7.18 -3.76 -1.90
CA ASN A 59 8.45 -3.19 -1.42
C ASN A 59 8.24 -1.88 -0.63
N LEU A 60 7.08 -1.26 -0.76
CA LEU A 60 6.70 -0.07 0.02
C LEU A 60 6.28 -0.40 1.46
N LEU A 61 6.03 -1.68 1.78
CA LEU A 61 5.76 -2.15 3.15
C LEU A 61 7.04 -2.16 3.99
N ASP A 62 7.58 -0.98 4.25
CA ASP A 62 8.83 -0.76 4.98
C ASP A 62 8.58 0.07 6.25
N ASN A 63 9.08 -0.43 7.39
CA ASN A 63 8.99 0.24 8.70
C ASN A 63 9.84 1.51 8.80
N ARG A 64 10.73 1.76 7.84
CA ARG A 64 11.50 3.01 7.70
C ARG A 64 10.75 4.07 6.91
N LEU A 65 9.82 3.66 6.04
CA LEU A 65 8.99 4.56 5.25
C LEU A 65 7.70 4.93 5.98
N PHE A 66 7.08 3.95 6.63
CA PHE A 66 5.76 4.12 7.23
C PHE A 66 5.71 3.65 8.67
N ARG A 67 4.94 4.37 9.48
CA ARG A 67 4.44 3.85 10.74
C ARG A 67 3.29 2.88 10.50
N ARG A 68 3.01 2.00 11.47
CA ARG A 68 1.96 0.98 11.38
C ARG A 68 0.56 1.58 11.16
N ASP A 69 0.28 2.75 11.72
CA ASP A 69 -0.99 3.48 11.58
C ASP A 69 -1.19 4.11 10.19
N GLN A 70 -0.12 4.18 9.38
CA GLN A 70 -0.15 4.71 8.02
C GLN A 70 -0.34 3.62 6.95
N ILE A 71 -0.23 2.34 7.35
CA ILE A 71 -0.41 1.20 6.46
C ILE A 71 -1.81 0.63 6.69
N TRP A 72 -2.55 0.49 5.61
CA TRP A 72 -3.89 -0.05 5.59
C TRP A 72 -4.00 -1.13 4.52
N PHE A 73 -4.67 -2.22 4.85
CA PHE A 73 -4.93 -3.33 3.94
C PHE A 73 -6.41 -3.37 3.59
N VAL A 74 -6.70 -3.80 2.36
CA VAL A 74 -8.05 -4.07 1.90
C VAL A 74 -8.12 -5.54 1.53
N GLU A 75 -9.10 -6.25 2.08
CA GLU A 75 -9.41 -7.62 1.68
C GLU A 75 -10.89 -7.76 1.32
N LYS A 76 -11.20 -8.74 0.48
CA LYS A 76 -12.59 -9.10 0.16
C LYS A 76 -12.99 -10.35 0.91
N ASP A 77 -14.17 -10.32 1.52
CA ASP A 77 -14.78 -11.52 2.09
C ASP A 77 -15.38 -12.43 1.00
N GLN A 78 -15.87 -13.59 1.42
CA GLN A 78 -16.49 -14.57 0.52
C GLN A 78 -17.75 -14.05 -0.20
N LYS A 79 -18.38 -13.00 0.33
CA LYS A 79 -19.55 -12.33 -0.28
C LYS A 79 -19.13 -11.17 -1.19
N GLY A 80 -17.82 -10.92 -1.34
CA GLY A 80 -17.25 -9.86 -2.16
C GLY A 80 -17.24 -8.48 -1.49
N ALA A 81 -17.66 -8.37 -0.22
CA ALA A 81 -17.59 -7.11 0.51
C ALA A 81 -16.14 -6.80 0.90
N SER A 82 -15.75 -5.53 0.80
CA SER A 82 -14.38 -5.09 1.09
C SER A 82 -14.25 -4.63 2.54
N HIS A 83 -13.24 -5.14 3.24
CA HIS A 83 -12.90 -4.78 4.60
C HIS A 83 -11.57 -4.06 4.62
N LEU A 84 -11.52 -2.90 5.28
CA LEU A 84 -10.34 -2.05 5.40
C LEU A 84 -9.87 -2.07 6.86
N TYR A 85 -8.60 -2.37 7.10
CA TYR A 85 -8.01 -2.43 8.45
C TYR A 85 -6.55 -2.00 8.45
N SER A 86 -6.08 -1.50 9.59
CA SER A 86 -4.71 -0.97 9.73
C SER A 86 -3.72 -2.05 10.19
N LEU A 87 -2.46 -1.94 9.76
CA LEU A 87 -1.37 -2.73 10.34
C LEU A 87 -1.23 -2.50 11.85
N ALA A 88 -1.64 -1.33 12.36
CA ALA A 88 -1.61 -1.02 13.78
C ALA A 88 -2.53 -1.92 14.64
N GLU A 89 -3.55 -2.54 14.05
CA GLU A 89 -4.44 -3.48 14.73
C GLU A 89 -3.74 -4.81 15.04
N PHE A 90 -2.65 -5.12 14.34
CA PHE A 90 -1.82 -6.29 14.62
C PHE A 90 -0.77 -5.97 15.68
N LYS A 91 -0.51 -6.93 16.57
CA LYS A 91 0.56 -6.86 17.61
C LYS A 91 1.97 -7.04 17.01
N VAL A 92 2.29 -6.31 15.95
CA VAL A 92 3.58 -6.34 15.24
C VAL A 92 4.48 -5.27 15.86
N ARG A 93 5.68 -5.66 16.34
CA ARG A 93 6.67 -4.69 16.81
C ARG A 93 7.21 -3.88 15.62
N ASN A 94 7.54 -2.61 15.86
CA ASN A 94 8.05 -1.68 14.83
C ASN A 94 9.39 -2.11 14.20
N ASP A 95 10.10 -3.08 14.78
CA ASP A 95 11.40 -3.59 14.30
C ASP A 95 11.29 -4.79 13.35
N LYS A 96 10.06 -5.23 13.04
CA LYS A 96 9.82 -6.35 12.11
C LYS A 96 9.71 -5.88 10.66
N ASP A 97 10.15 -6.76 9.78
CA ASP A 97 9.97 -6.67 8.33
C ASP A 97 8.47 -6.83 7.98
N TYR A 98 7.84 -5.72 7.57
CA TYR A 98 6.41 -5.70 7.27
C TYR A 98 6.12 -6.43 5.96
N GLU A 99 6.90 -6.20 4.91
CA GLU A 99 6.78 -6.90 3.63
C GLU A 99 6.82 -8.43 3.82
N ARG A 100 7.82 -8.94 4.53
CA ARG A 100 7.92 -10.38 4.78
C ARG A 100 6.71 -10.92 5.55
N GLY A 101 6.19 -10.15 6.51
CA GLY A 101 4.97 -10.52 7.23
C GLY A 101 3.75 -10.62 6.33
N TYR A 102 3.61 -9.66 5.40
CA TYR A 102 2.55 -9.62 4.40
C TYR A 102 2.65 -10.80 3.44
N ILE A 103 3.82 -11.06 2.84
CA ILE A 103 4.03 -12.18 1.89
C ILE A 103 3.74 -13.55 2.56
N GLN A 104 3.98 -13.67 3.87
CA GLN A 104 3.65 -14.87 4.65
C GLN A 104 2.16 -14.99 5.01
N GLY A 105 1.31 -14.05 4.58
CA GLY A 105 -0.12 -14.03 4.86
C GLY A 105 -0.51 -13.64 6.28
N ARG A 106 0.42 -13.10 7.09
CA ARG A 106 0.13 -12.78 8.51
C ARG A 106 -0.89 -11.65 8.68
N TYR A 107 -1.01 -10.80 7.68
CA TYR A 107 -1.88 -9.63 7.72
C TYR A 107 -3.09 -9.78 6.82
N GLY A 108 -3.41 -10.99 6.35
CA GLY A 108 -4.47 -11.16 5.34
C GLY A 108 -4.13 -10.48 4.03
N ALA A 109 -5.15 -10.09 3.26
CA ALA A 109 -5.06 -9.34 2.00
C ALA A 109 -4.14 -9.91 0.89
N VAL A 110 -3.55 -11.09 1.09
CA VAL A 110 -2.77 -11.80 0.07
C VAL A 110 -3.70 -12.54 -0.91
N PRO A 111 -3.34 -12.63 -2.21
CA PRO A 111 -4.16 -13.30 -3.20
C PRO A 111 -4.25 -14.82 -2.97
N TYR A 112 -5.46 -15.37 -3.09
CA TYR A 112 -5.71 -16.82 -3.03
C TYR A 112 -5.28 -17.50 -4.33
N LEU A 113 -4.01 -17.88 -4.42
CA LEU A 113 -3.46 -18.52 -5.64
C LEU A 113 -3.97 -19.95 -5.87
N SER A 114 -4.44 -20.64 -4.82
CA SER A 114 -5.01 -22.00 -4.94
C SER A 114 -6.21 -22.03 -5.86
N HIS A 115 -7.09 -21.03 -5.77
CA HIS A 115 -8.29 -20.94 -6.61
C HIS A 115 -7.94 -20.83 -8.10
N ILE A 116 -6.89 -20.06 -8.43
CA ILE A 116 -6.40 -19.95 -9.81
C ILE A 116 -5.90 -21.31 -10.32
N GLN A 117 -5.17 -22.05 -9.50
CA GLN A 117 -4.69 -23.40 -9.87
C GLN A 117 -5.84 -24.37 -10.08
N THR A 118 -6.88 -24.33 -9.23
CA THR A 118 -8.10 -25.13 -9.34
C THR A 118 -8.87 -24.83 -10.63
N ILE A 119 -9.06 -23.55 -10.97
CA ILE A 119 -9.68 -23.12 -12.23
C ILE A 119 -8.88 -23.64 -13.43
N VAL A 120 -7.55 -23.48 -13.41
CA VAL A 120 -6.68 -23.95 -14.49
C VAL A 120 -6.71 -25.49 -14.63
N ARG A 121 -6.90 -26.22 -13.53
CA ARG A 121 -6.99 -27.68 -13.51
C ARG A 121 -8.39 -28.21 -13.88
N GLY A 122 -9.40 -27.36 -13.97
CA GLY A 122 -10.78 -27.78 -14.28
C GLY A 122 -11.42 -28.60 -13.16
N GLU A 123 -10.97 -28.43 -11.91
CA GLU A 123 -11.59 -29.08 -10.75
C GLU A 123 -12.69 -28.15 -10.20
N ASP A 124 -13.96 -28.56 -10.30
CA ASP A 124 -15.09 -27.75 -9.83
C ASP A 124 -14.99 -27.50 -8.31
N ALA A 125 -15.02 -26.23 -7.93
CA ALA A 125 -15.01 -25.75 -6.54
C ALA A 125 -16.37 -25.95 -5.83
N GLU A 126 -17.04 -27.09 -6.06
CA GLU A 126 -18.36 -27.40 -5.49
C GLU A 126 -18.30 -28.35 -4.28
N LYS A 127 -17.11 -28.60 -3.72
CA LYS A 127 -16.94 -29.43 -2.51
C LYS A 127 -15.96 -28.81 -1.52
N ALA A 128 -16.36 -27.74 -0.84
CA ALA A 128 -15.84 -27.36 0.48
C ALA A 128 -16.87 -26.52 1.23
#